data_AF-A0ABD3WQF1-F1
#
_entry.id   AF-A0ABD3WQF1-F1
#
_cell.length_a   1.000
_cell.length_b   1.000
_cell.length_c   1.000
_cell.angle_alpha   90.00
_cell.angle_beta   90.00
_cell.angle_gamma   90.00
#
_symmetry.space_group_name_H-M   'P 1'
#
loop_
_entity.id
_entity.type
_entity.pdbx_description
1 polymer ?
#
loop_
_entity_poly.entity_id
_entity_poly.type
_entity_poly.pdbx_seq_one_letter_code
_entity_poly.pdbx_strand_id
1 'polypeptide(L)' 'MATPSQTTTGHIRRTQPNDDEDDPVEKMLKKSGCLELHYAVQECIADKKDWRQCQGEVQKFRQCIQEHEKLKKKG' A
#
# COMPACT_ATOMS: atom_id res chain seq x y z
N MET A 1 -41.58 0.86 13.04
CA MET A 1 -40.81 0.46 14.23
C MET A 1 -39.62 1.39 14.37
N ALA A 2 -39.69 2.34 15.29
CA ALA A 2 -38.64 3.30 15.56
C ALA A 2 -38.05 2.99 16.94
N THR A 3 -36.74 2.76 17.02
CA THR A 3 -36.00 2.65 18.28
C THR A 3 -35.34 4.01 18.58
N PRO A 4 -35.59 4.61 19.76
CA PRO A 4 -34.93 5.85 20.17
C PRO A 4 -33.63 5.59 20.96
N SER A 5 -32.61 6.40 20.65
CA SER A 5 -31.61 7.04 21.50
C SER A 5 -30.85 6.25 22.59
N GLN A 6 -29.51 6.29 22.52
CA GLN A 6 -28.61 6.79 23.59
C GLN A 6 -27.16 6.81 23.03
N THR A 7 -26.54 7.95 22.75
CA THR A 7 -25.96 8.99 23.64
C THR A 7 -24.45 8.83 23.78
N THR A 8 -23.74 9.85 23.29
CA THR A 8 -22.47 10.40 23.79
C THR A 8 -21.22 9.50 23.82
N THR A 9 -20.34 9.68 22.82
CA THR A 9 -19.07 10.39 23.02
C THR A 9 -18.50 10.66 21.64
N GLY A 10 -18.28 11.92 21.30
CA GLY A 10 -17.80 12.30 19.99
C GLY A 10 -16.38 11.78 19.78
N HIS A 11 -16.20 10.75 18.95
CA HIS A 11 -14.95 10.59 18.23
C HIS A 11 -14.88 11.70 17.18
N ILE A 12 -14.56 12.92 17.62
CA ILE A 12 -14.04 13.96 16.74
C ILE A 12 -12.69 13.43 16.27
N ARG A 13 -12.70 12.68 15.17
CA ARG A 13 -11.49 12.37 14.42
C ARG A 13 -11.03 13.71 13.86
N ARG A 14 -10.11 14.38 14.56
CA ARG A 14 -9.35 15.49 14.01
C ARG A 14 -8.64 14.94 12.77
N THR A 15 -9.20 15.19 11.59
CA THR A 15 -8.46 15.03 10.34
C THR A 15 -7.39 16.12 10.33
N GLN A 16 -6.22 15.80 10.88
CA GLN A 16 -5.03 16.57 10.53
C GLN A 16 -4.76 16.29 9.05
N PRO A 17 -4.52 17.30 8.21
CA PRO A 17 -4.02 17.09 6.86
C PRO A 17 -2.57 16.69 7.00
N ASN A 18 -2.36 15.40 7.18
CA ASN A 18 -1.12 14.85 7.63
C ASN A 18 -0.57 14.04 6.47
N ASP A 19 0.73 14.13 6.23
CA ASP A 19 1.46 13.16 5.42
C ASP A 19 1.17 11.71 5.90
N ASP A 20 0.59 11.54 7.10
CA ASP A 20 -0.09 10.37 7.68
C ASP A 20 -1.28 9.76 6.90
N GLU A 21 -1.74 10.37 5.80
CA GLU A 21 -2.82 9.80 4.96
C GLU A 21 -2.34 8.70 4.01
N ASP A 22 -1.06 8.69 3.62
CA ASP A 22 -0.49 7.62 2.77
C ASP A 22 -0.30 6.34 3.57
N ASP A 23 -0.72 5.21 3.02
CA ASP A 23 -0.53 3.90 3.64
C ASP A 23 0.97 3.66 3.94
N PRO A 24 1.33 3.12 5.11
CA PRO A 24 2.73 2.86 5.47
C PRO A 24 3.49 2.04 4.43
N VAL A 25 2.82 1.13 3.72
CA VAL A 25 3.39 0.35 2.62
C VAL A 25 3.68 1.26 1.44
N GLU A 26 2.73 2.09 1.01
CA GLU A 26 2.94 3.04 -0.09
C GLU A 26 4.07 4.02 0.23
N LYS A 27 4.16 4.53 1.46
CA LYS A 27 5.31 5.36 1.91
C LYS A 27 6.64 4.65 1.76
N MET A 28 6.70 3.37 2.17
CA MET A 28 7.91 2.56 2.03
C MET A 28 8.27 2.37 0.55
N LEU A 29 7.27 2.13 -0.30
CA LEU A 29 7.45 1.93 -1.73
C LEU A 29 7.87 3.20 -2.48
N LYS A 30 7.35 4.37 -2.08
CA LYS A 30 7.81 5.68 -2.56
C LYS A 30 9.29 5.87 -2.22
N LYS A 31 9.68 5.57 -0.97
CA LYS A 31 11.08 5.68 -0.52
C LYS A 31 12.02 4.71 -1.22
N SER A 32 11.56 3.50 -1.53
CA SER A 32 12.37 2.49 -2.21
C SER A 32 12.42 2.64 -3.73
N GLY A 33 11.57 3.49 -4.32
CA GLY A 33 11.41 3.60 -5.77
C GLY A 33 10.70 2.41 -6.41
N CYS A 34 10.08 1.53 -5.61
CA CYS A 34 9.42 0.32 -6.11
C CYS A 34 7.90 0.47 -6.28
N LEU A 35 7.35 1.68 -6.14
CA LEU A 35 5.90 1.93 -6.16
C LEU A 35 5.26 1.62 -7.52
N GLU A 36 5.87 2.01 -8.64
CA GLU A 36 5.31 1.73 -9.96
C GLU A 36 5.22 0.23 -10.25
N LEU A 37 6.21 -0.55 -9.81
CA LEU A 37 6.21 -2.00 -9.93
C LEU A 37 5.14 -2.66 -9.05
N HIS A 38 4.78 -2.03 -7.92
CA HIS A 38 3.67 -2.47 -7.09
C HIS A 38 2.33 -2.29 -7.83
N TYR A 39 2.11 -1.12 -8.43
CA TYR A 39 0.89 -0.87 -9.22
C TYR A 39 0.82 -1.79 -10.44
N ALA A 40 1.93 -2.04 -11.14
CA ALA A 40 1.95 -2.98 -12.27
C ALA A 40 1.50 -4.41 -11.88
N VAL A 41 1.85 -4.87 -10.67
CA VAL A 41 1.34 -6.14 -10.13
C VAL A 41 -0.17 -6.06 -9.87
N GLN A 42 -0.65 -4.99 -9.24
CA GLN A 42 -2.08 -4.79 -8.98
C GLN A 42 -2.89 -4.74 -10.29
N GLU A 43 -2.43 -3.99 -11.29
CA GLU A 43 -3.06 -3.88 -12.60
C GLU A 43 -3.11 -5.23 -13.31
N CYS A 44 -2.01 -5.99 -13.30
CA CYS A 44 -2.00 -7.34 -13.88
C CYS A 44 -3.02 -8.27 -13.21
N ILE A 45 -3.13 -8.23 -11.88
CA ILE A 45 -4.09 -9.06 -11.14
C ILE A 45 -5.52 -8.58 -11.41
N ALA A 46 -5.74 -7.26 -11.52
CA ALA A 46 -7.05 -6.70 -11.83
C ALA A 46 -7.53 -7.08 -13.24
N ASP A 47 -6.63 -7.06 -14.22
CA ASP A 47 -6.88 -7.44 -15.61
C ASP A 47 -7.11 -8.96 -15.75
N LYS A 48 -6.12 -9.76 -15.33
CA LYS A 48 -6.12 -11.21 -15.54
C LYS A 48 -6.98 -11.97 -14.55
N LYS A 49 -7.24 -11.39 -13.37
CA LYS A 49 -7.93 -12.01 -12.23
C LYS A 49 -7.28 -13.32 -11.76
N ASP A 50 -6.02 -13.54 -12.13
CA ASP A 50 -5.21 -14.68 -11.76
C ASP A 50 -3.76 -14.23 -11.53
N TRP A 51 -3.37 -14.18 -10.26
CA TRP A 51 -2.03 -13.77 -9.86
C TRP A 51 -0.91 -14.67 -10.38
N ARG A 52 -1.21 -15.93 -10.73
CA ARG A 52 -0.22 -16.86 -11.30
C ARG A 52 0.24 -16.42 -12.68
N GLN A 53 -0.61 -15.72 -13.43
CA GLN A 53 -0.26 -15.15 -14.73
C GLN A 53 0.52 -13.83 -14.64
N CYS A 54 0.76 -13.33 -13.41
CA CYS A 54 1.46 -12.08 -13.13
C CYS A 54 2.86 -12.30 -12.56
N GLN A 55 3.42 -13.50 -12.67
CA GLN A 55 4.75 -13.84 -12.15
C GLN A 55 5.86 -12.90 -12.64
N GLY A 56 5.78 -12.42 -13.88
CA GLY A 56 6.75 -11.45 -14.43
C GLY A 56 6.77 -10.13 -13.63
N GLU A 57 5.61 -9.52 -13.42
CA GLU A 57 5.49 -8.27 -12.65
C GLU A 57 5.87 -8.49 -11.18
N VAL A 58 5.44 -9.62 -10.60
CA VAL A 58 5.80 -9.99 -9.22
C VAL A 58 7.31 -10.18 -9.06
N GLN A 59 7.98 -10.76 -10.06
CA GLN A 59 9.44 -10.96 -10.04
C GLN A 59 10.20 -9.63 -10.14
N LYS A 60 9.77 -8.71 -11.02
CA LYS A 60 10.36 -7.36 -11.11
C LYS A 60 10.21 -6.61 -9.79
N PHE A 61 9.00 -6.61 -9.22
CA PHE A 61 8.74 -5.98 -7.93
C PHE A 61 9.63 -6.55 -6.82
N ARG A 62 9.75 -7.88 -6.74
CA ARG A 62 10.62 -8.56 -5.77
C ARG A 62 12.09 -8.18 -5.93
N GLN A 63 12.60 -8.08 -7.15
CA GLN A 63 13.98 -7.69 -7.42
C GLN A 63 14.26 -6.26 -6.93
N CYS A 64 13.35 -5.32 -7.21
CA CYS A 64 13.47 -3.93 -6.74
C CYS A 64 13.58 -3.85 -5.21
N ILE A 65 12.68 -4.52 -4.49
CA ILE A 65 12.71 -4.52 -3.02
C ILE A 65 14.00 -5.16 -2.49
N GLN A 66 14.46 -6.26 -3.10
CA GLN A 66 15.71 -6.91 -2.69
C GLN A 66 16.94 -6.02 -2.92
N GLU A 67 16.98 -5.26 -4.01
CA GLU A 67 18.05 -4.30 -4.27
C GLU A 67 18.06 -3.19 -3.23
N HIS A 68 16.91 -2.59 -2.95
CA HIS A 68 16.77 -1.58 -1.90
C HIS A 68 17.21 -2.11 -0.52
N GLU A 69 16.82 -3.32 -0.14
CA GLU A 69 17.24 -3.95 1.11
C GLU A 69 18.77 -4.19 1.17
N LYS A 70 19.41 -4.49 0.04
CA LYS A 70 20.88 -4.59 -0.03
C LYS A 70 21.55 -3.24 0.12
N LEU A 71 20.98 -2.18 -0.46
CA LEU A 71 21.49 -0.82 -0.30
C LEU A 71 21.39 -0.35 1.15
N LYS A 72 20.26 -0.59 1.82
CA LYS A 72 20.07 -0.25 3.25
C LYS A 72 21.05 -0.96 4.18
N LYS A 73 21.46 -2.19 3.87
CA LYS A 73 22.42 -2.97 4.69
C LYS A 73 23.88 -2.56 4.51
N LYS A 74 24.19 -1.76 3.49
CA LYS A 74 25.55 -1.30 3.17
C LYS A 74 25.85 0.11 3.68
N GLY A 75 24.83 0.82 4.18
CA GLY A 75 24.93 2.16 4.76
C GLY A 75 24.95 2.15 6.28
#